data_AF-A0A6G6WDZ1-F1
#
_entry.id   AF-A0A6G6WDZ1-F1
#
_cell.length_a   1.000
_cell.length_b   1.000
_cell.length_c   1.000
_cell.angle_alpha   90.00
_cell.angle_beta   90.00
_cell.angle_gamma   90.00
#
_symmetry.space_group_name_H-M   'P 1'
#
loop_
_entity.id
_entity.type
_entity.pdbx_description
1 polymer ?
#
loop_
_entity_poly.entity_id
_entity_poly.type
_entity_poly.pdbx_seq_one_letter_code
_entity_poly.pdbx_strand_id
1 'polypeptide(L)'
;MDRLSNLLGAAALGVADDAERAARAAGGLSASGTTALLALAEFLGGAPVGRVADVLGLTHSGAVRLVALLEREGLVERRAGTQDRRQVEVQLTATGRERAAAARAAREAVLAETVAGLDEDERVQLEALLGAVVEARVRARVADRRAGGEGGAWWCRTCDFGACGRPEGRCPAQQAAAAAAPAQ
;
A
#
# COMPACT_ATOMS: atom_id res chain seq x y z
N MET A 1 -1.80 22.05 -19.08
CA MET A 1 -1.31 21.51 -17.79
C MET A 1 -0.64 22.67 -17.07
N ASP A 2 -1.11 23.03 -15.89
CA ASP A 2 -0.53 24.12 -15.10
C ASP A 2 0.69 23.65 -14.30
N ARG A 3 1.45 24.61 -13.75
CA ARG A 3 2.68 24.35 -13.02
C ARG A 3 2.45 23.49 -11.78
N LEU A 4 1.39 23.72 -11.01
CA LEU A 4 1.11 22.98 -9.79
C LEU A 4 0.83 21.51 -10.11
N SER A 5 -0.03 21.24 -11.10
CA SER A 5 -0.32 19.88 -11.55
C SER A 5 0.92 19.14 -12.04
N ASN A 6 1.80 19.83 -12.79
CA ASN A 6 3.05 19.26 -13.27
C ASN A 6 4.02 18.94 -12.12
N LEU A 7 4.16 19.84 -11.15
CA LEU A 7 5.02 19.63 -9.97
C LEU A 7 4.51 18.48 -9.09
N LEU A 8 3.20 18.38 -8.88
CA LEU A 8 2.59 17.26 -8.16
C LEU A 8 2.92 15.92 -8.84
N GLY A 9 2.79 15.85 -10.18
CA GLY A 9 3.11 14.66 -10.94
C GLY A 9 4.60 14.28 -10.85
N ALA A 10 5.49 15.27 -11.02
CA ALA A 10 6.93 15.05 -10.95
C ALA A 10 7.39 14.60 -9.55
N ALA A 11 6.90 15.27 -8.49
CA ALA A 11 7.21 14.90 -7.11
C ALA A 11 6.66 13.52 -6.75
N ALA A 12 5.41 13.23 -7.11
CA ALA A 12 4.81 11.93 -6.83
C ALA A 12 5.58 10.78 -7.51
N LEU A 13 5.98 10.96 -8.77
CA LEU A 13 6.75 9.94 -9.49
C LEU A 13 8.13 9.74 -8.87
N GLY A 14 8.91 10.82 -8.68
CA GLY A 14 10.26 10.72 -8.14
C GLY A 14 10.30 10.11 -6.74
N VAL A 15 9.43 10.59 -5.85
CA VAL A 15 9.34 10.06 -4.48
C VAL A 15 8.90 8.59 -4.47
N ALA A 16 7.94 8.21 -5.31
CA ALA A 16 7.49 6.82 -5.40
C ALA A 16 8.59 5.89 -5.91
N ASP A 17 9.31 6.30 -6.96
CA ASP A 17 10.39 5.50 -7.53
C ASP A 17 11.55 5.35 -6.54
N ASP A 18 11.95 6.42 -5.86
CA ASP A 18 13.04 6.41 -4.89
C ASP A 18 12.68 5.53 -3.68
N ALA A 19 11.47 5.68 -3.16
CA ALA A 19 10.98 4.90 -2.04
C ALA A 19 10.80 3.41 -2.40
N GLU A 20 10.33 3.10 -3.63
CA GLU A 20 10.27 1.72 -4.13
C GLU A 20 11.67 1.11 -4.25
N ARG A 21 12.62 1.83 -4.86
CA ARG A 21 14.00 1.34 -5.04
C ARG A 21 14.66 1.06 -3.70
N ALA A 22 14.53 1.97 -2.73
CA ALA A 22 15.07 1.80 -1.38
C ALA A 22 14.46 0.57 -0.67
N ALA A 23 13.12 0.45 -0.70
CA ALA A 23 12.41 -0.66 -0.09
C ALA A 23 12.82 -2.02 -0.69
N ARG A 24 12.95 -2.09 -2.02
CA ARG A 24 13.38 -3.30 -2.73
C ARG A 24 14.81 -3.69 -2.39
N ALA A 25 15.72 -2.72 -2.35
CA ALA A 25 17.12 -2.95 -2.01
C ALA A 25 17.26 -3.50 -0.58
N ALA A 26 16.59 -2.88 0.39
CA ALA A 26 16.64 -3.32 1.79
C ALA A 26 15.93 -4.67 2.02
N GLY A 27 14.80 -4.89 1.34
CA GLY A 27 14.04 -6.14 1.41
C GLY A 27 14.67 -7.29 0.62
N GLY A 28 15.56 -7.01 -0.34
CA GLY A 28 16.16 -8.01 -1.22
C GLY A 28 15.17 -8.64 -2.21
N LEU A 29 14.17 -7.87 -2.68
CA LEU A 29 13.02 -8.40 -3.41
C LEU A 29 12.69 -7.64 -4.70
N SER A 30 11.89 -8.29 -5.55
CA SER A 30 11.22 -7.62 -6.66
C SER A 30 10.22 -6.56 -6.17
N ALA A 31 9.77 -5.66 -7.06
CA ALA A 31 8.76 -4.65 -6.72
C ALA A 31 7.46 -5.27 -6.20
N SER A 32 6.95 -6.29 -6.90
CA SER A 32 5.73 -7.00 -6.51
C SER A 32 5.91 -7.80 -5.21
N GLY A 33 7.09 -8.41 -5.00
CA GLY A 33 7.41 -9.10 -3.75
C GLY A 33 7.45 -8.13 -2.56
N THR A 34 8.12 -6.99 -2.73
CA THR A 34 8.19 -5.92 -1.71
C THR A 34 6.79 -5.41 -1.38
N THR A 35 5.99 -5.09 -2.39
CA THR A 35 4.60 -4.63 -2.20
C THR A 35 3.75 -5.68 -1.47
N ALA A 36 3.90 -6.97 -1.83
CA ALA A 36 3.18 -8.05 -1.16
C ALA A 36 3.55 -8.15 0.32
N LEU A 37 4.84 -8.14 0.66
CA LEU A 37 5.28 -8.21 2.05
C LEU A 37 4.80 -7.02 2.88
N LEU A 38 4.90 -5.80 2.34
CA LEU A 38 4.41 -4.60 3.02
C LEU A 38 2.91 -4.69 3.28
N ALA A 39 2.11 -5.11 2.29
CA ALA A 39 0.67 -5.25 2.44
C ALA A 39 0.29 -6.39 3.42
N LEU A 40 0.97 -7.55 3.35
CA LEU A 40 0.78 -8.68 4.27
C LEU A 40 1.16 -8.32 5.71
N ALA A 41 2.19 -7.51 5.90
CA ALA A 41 2.59 -7.02 7.23
C ALA A 41 1.57 -6.03 7.79
N GLU A 42 0.98 -5.19 6.94
CA GLU A 42 0.11 -4.11 7.38
C GLU A 42 -1.35 -4.54 7.60
N PHE A 43 -1.96 -5.22 6.63
CA PHE A 43 -3.41 -5.48 6.66
C PHE A 43 -3.88 -6.71 5.89
N LEU A 44 -3.00 -7.40 5.18
CA LEU A 44 -3.32 -8.64 4.45
C LEU A 44 -2.86 -9.91 5.16
N GLY A 45 -2.35 -9.83 6.39
CA GLY A 45 -1.98 -11.02 7.16
C GLY A 45 -3.18 -11.97 7.29
N GLY A 46 -3.05 -13.18 6.76
CA GLY A 46 -4.13 -14.18 6.74
C GLY A 46 -5.17 -13.94 5.65
N ALA A 47 -4.93 -13.08 4.67
CA ALA A 47 -5.86 -12.87 3.57
C ALA A 47 -5.79 -14.00 2.53
N PRO A 48 -6.91 -14.33 1.85
CA PRO A 48 -6.87 -15.28 0.74
C PRO A 48 -6.09 -14.70 -0.45
N VAL A 49 -5.50 -15.57 -1.26
CA VAL A 49 -4.71 -15.17 -2.46
C VAL A 49 -5.50 -14.25 -3.39
N GLY A 50 -6.81 -14.46 -3.54
CA GLY A 50 -7.68 -13.57 -4.34
C GLY A 50 -7.69 -12.13 -3.83
N ARG A 51 -7.63 -11.92 -2.50
CA ARG A 51 -7.53 -10.58 -1.92
C ARG A 51 -6.15 -9.96 -2.15
N VAL A 52 -5.10 -10.76 -2.09
CA VAL A 52 -3.75 -10.31 -2.46
C VAL A 52 -3.73 -9.85 -3.91
N ALA A 53 -4.37 -10.59 -4.82
CA ALA A 53 -4.49 -10.23 -6.23
C ALA A 53 -5.16 -8.86 -6.41
N ASP A 54 -6.32 -8.65 -5.79
CA ASP A 54 -7.08 -7.39 -5.83
C ASP A 54 -6.25 -6.20 -5.31
N VAL A 55 -5.59 -6.33 -4.16
CA VAL A 55 -4.80 -5.23 -3.58
C VAL A 55 -3.63 -4.85 -4.45
N LEU A 56 -2.91 -5.85 -4.99
CA LEU A 56 -1.72 -5.60 -5.79
C LEU A 56 -2.07 -5.27 -7.25
N GLY A 57 -3.34 -5.37 -7.66
CA GLY A 57 -3.77 -5.20 -9.05
C GLY A 57 -3.19 -6.28 -9.97
N LEU A 58 -3.06 -7.50 -9.46
CA LEU A 58 -2.58 -8.66 -10.20
C LEU A 58 -3.76 -9.51 -10.66
N THR A 59 -3.55 -10.25 -11.75
CA THR A 59 -4.44 -11.37 -12.06
C THR A 59 -4.34 -12.42 -10.96
N HIS A 60 -5.39 -13.24 -10.79
CA HIS A 60 -5.37 -14.33 -9.81
C HIS A 60 -4.18 -15.28 -10.03
N SER A 61 -3.91 -15.67 -11.27
CA SER A 61 -2.75 -16.50 -11.62
C SER A 61 -1.42 -15.79 -11.32
N GLY A 62 -1.33 -14.47 -11.54
CA GLY A 62 -0.18 -13.66 -11.18
C GLY A 62 0.09 -13.68 -9.68
N ALA A 63 -0.95 -13.52 -8.86
CA ALA A 63 -0.86 -13.58 -7.41
C ALA A 63 -0.45 -14.98 -6.91
N VAL A 64 -1.00 -16.05 -7.49
CA VAL A 64 -0.60 -17.43 -7.16
C VAL A 64 0.89 -17.65 -7.41
N ARG A 65 1.42 -17.21 -8.56
CA ARG A 65 2.86 -17.32 -8.86
C ARG A 65 3.71 -16.50 -7.89
N LEU A 66 3.26 -15.29 -7.54
CA LEU A 66 3.97 -14.43 -6.59
C LEU A 66 4.03 -15.07 -5.20
N VAL A 67 2.92 -15.58 -4.70
CA VAL A 67 2.86 -16.27 -3.40
C VAL A 67 3.74 -17.52 -3.42
N ALA A 68 3.72 -18.31 -4.50
CA ALA A 68 4.59 -19.48 -4.63
C ALA A 68 6.08 -19.11 -4.66
N LEU A 69 6.46 -17.97 -5.24
CA LEU A 69 7.83 -17.46 -5.19
C LEU A 69 8.22 -17.08 -3.77
N LEU A 70 7.40 -16.28 -3.08
CA LEU A 70 7.68 -15.84 -1.71
C LEU A 70 7.72 -17.02 -0.72
N GLU A 71 6.91 -18.05 -0.93
CA GLU A 71 6.90 -19.26 -0.11
C GLU A 71 8.18 -20.09 -0.33
N ARG A 72 8.62 -20.23 -1.59
CA ARG A 72 9.92 -20.86 -1.91
C ARG A 72 11.10 -20.13 -1.30
N GLU A 73 11.00 -18.80 -1.15
CA GLU A 73 12.01 -17.97 -0.47
C GLU A 73 11.86 -18.00 1.06
N GLY A 74 10.88 -18.72 1.61
CA GLY A 74 10.65 -18.84 3.05
C GLY A 74 10.09 -17.58 3.70
N LEU A 75 9.49 -16.67 2.93
CA LEU A 75 9.00 -15.37 3.40
C LEU A 75 7.50 -15.40 3.73
N VAL A 76 6.76 -16.30 3.10
CA VAL A 76 5.35 -16.55 3.42
C VAL A 76 5.10 -18.02 3.60
N GLU A 77 3.99 -18.33 4.27
CA GLU A 77 3.42 -19.67 4.37
C GLU A 77 1.96 -19.63 3.95
N ARG A 78 1.50 -20.70 3.30
CA ARG A 78 0.10 -20.92 2.98
C ARG A 78 -0.57 -21.76 4.06
N ARG A 79 -1.71 -21.29 4.57
CA ARG A 79 -2.52 -22.01 5.55
C ARG A 79 -3.93 -22.24 5.03
N ALA A 80 -4.55 -23.34 5.47
CA ALA A 80 -5.96 -23.56 5.22
C ALA A 80 -6.77 -22.44 5.90
N GLY A 81 -7.75 -21.90 5.18
CA GLY A 81 -8.53 -20.77 5.67
C GLY A 81 -9.28 -21.10 6.95
N THR A 82 -9.30 -20.14 7.86
CA THR A 82 -9.94 -20.27 9.18
C THR A 82 -11.47 -20.16 9.07
N GLN A 83 -11.97 -19.38 8.10
CA GLN A 83 -13.41 -19.17 7.85
C GLN A 83 -13.96 -20.09 6.74
N ASP A 84 -13.21 -20.28 5.66
CA ASP A 84 -13.51 -21.27 4.62
C ASP A 84 -12.24 -22.09 4.36
N ARG A 85 -12.25 -23.36 4.76
CA ARG A 85 -11.12 -24.28 4.58
C ARG A 85 -10.76 -24.55 3.11
N ARG A 86 -11.62 -24.15 2.17
CA ARG A 86 -11.35 -24.21 0.72
C ARG A 86 -10.48 -23.04 0.25
N GLN A 87 -10.38 -21.97 1.04
CA GLN A 87 -9.52 -20.83 0.75
C GLN A 87 -8.11 -21.07 1.32
N VAL A 88 -7.12 -20.54 0.62
CA VAL A 88 -5.72 -20.56 1.04
C VAL A 88 -5.35 -19.17 1.50
N GLU A 89 -5.11 -19.03 2.80
CA GLU A 89 -4.65 -17.80 3.43
C GLU A 89 -3.12 -17.70 3.34
N VAL A 90 -2.62 -16.47 3.19
CA VAL A 90 -1.20 -16.18 3.11
C VAL A 90 -0.77 -15.44 4.37
N GLN A 91 0.28 -15.92 5.04
CA GLN A 91 0.86 -15.26 6.21
C GLN A 91 2.36 -15.09 6.05
N LEU A 92 2.91 -14.03 6.66
CA LEU A 92 4.35 -13.84 6.75
C LEU A 92 4.97 -14.79 7.77
N THR A 93 6.06 -15.44 7.37
CA THR A 93 6.97 -16.12 8.30
C THR A 93 7.72 -15.09 9.15
N ALA A 94 8.51 -15.53 10.14
CA ALA A 94 9.39 -14.64 10.89
C ALA A 94 10.35 -13.87 9.96
N THR A 95 11.03 -14.58 9.05
CA THR A 95 11.91 -13.99 8.04
C THR A 95 11.16 -13.01 7.12
N GLY A 96 9.92 -13.34 6.73
CA GLY A 96 9.07 -12.46 5.94
C GLY A 96 8.78 -11.13 6.65
N ARG A 97 8.52 -11.16 7.96
CA ARG A 97 8.28 -9.96 8.77
C ARG A 97 9.55 -9.12 8.89
N GLU A 98 10.71 -9.74 9.09
CA GLU A 98 11.99 -9.02 9.13
C GLU A 98 12.28 -8.30 7.80
N ARG A 99 12.07 -8.97 6.66
CA ARG A 99 12.21 -8.35 5.34
C ARG A 99 11.20 -7.23 5.10
N ALA A 100 9.96 -7.41 5.54
CA ALA A 100 8.93 -6.36 5.46
C ALA A 100 9.32 -5.13 6.29
N ALA A 101 9.82 -5.34 7.51
CA ALA A 101 10.28 -4.26 8.39
C ALA A 101 11.47 -3.50 7.79
N ALA A 102 12.47 -4.21 7.24
CA ALA A 102 13.60 -3.59 6.56
C ALA A 102 13.17 -2.75 5.35
N ALA A 103 12.27 -3.30 4.51
CA ALA A 103 11.72 -2.59 3.37
C ALA A 103 10.91 -1.35 3.78
N ARG A 104 10.11 -1.45 4.85
CA ARG A 104 9.33 -0.34 5.42
C ARG A 104 10.24 0.78 5.92
N ALA A 105 11.23 0.45 6.74
CA ALA A 105 12.15 1.42 7.29
C ALA A 105 12.92 2.18 6.19
N ALA A 106 13.37 1.47 5.14
CA ALA A 106 14.03 2.10 4.01
C ALA A 106 13.09 3.03 3.21
N ARG A 107 11.83 2.62 3.03
CA ARG A 107 10.80 3.47 2.42
C ARG A 107 10.56 4.73 3.24
N GLU A 108 10.42 4.59 4.56
CA GLU A 108 10.16 5.71 5.48
C GLU A 108 11.32 6.68 5.53
N ALA A 109 12.56 6.21 5.48
CA ALA A 109 13.74 7.08 5.43
C ALA A 109 13.71 8.03 4.21
N VAL A 110 13.41 7.50 3.02
CA VAL A 110 13.27 8.33 1.80
C VAL A 110 12.16 9.37 1.94
N LEU A 111 11.01 8.97 2.50
CA LEU A 111 9.88 9.87 2.71
C LEU A 111 10.22 10.97 3.72
N ALA A 112 10.89 10.63 4.82
CA ALA A 112 11.31 11.58 5.84
C ALA A 112 12.33 12.58 5.29
N GLU A 113 13.31 12.11 4.50
CA GLU A 113 14.31 12.95 3.84
C GLU A 113 13.66 13.94 2.86
N THR A 114 12.66 13.49 2.09
CA THR A 114 11.93 14.32 1.11
C THR A 114 11.32 15.57 1.74
N VAL A 115 10.85 15.48 2.99
CA VAL A 115 10.23 16.60 3.70
C VAL A 115 11.17 17.23 4.74
N ALA A 116 12.42 16.79 4.86
CA ALA A 116 13.32 17.20 5.95
C ALA A 116 13.63 18.71 5.95
N GLY A 117 13.59 19.36 4.79
CA GLY A 117 13.85 20.80 4.65
C GLY A 117 12.71 21.72 5.06
N LEU A 118 11.53 21.18 5.37
CA LEU A 118 10.35 21.98 5.75
C LEU A 118 10.36 22.30 7.24
N ASP A 119 9.97 23.54 7.58
CA ASP A 119 9.67 23.93 8.95
C ASP A 119 8.32 23.36 9.44
N GLU A 120 7.96 23.63 10.70
CA GLU A 120 6.74 23.08 11.30
C GLU A 120 5.46 23.61 10.64
N ASP A 121 5.40 24.89 10.31
CA ASP A 121 4.23 25.50 9.70
C ASP A 121 4.06 24.98 8.25
N GLU A 122 5.16 24.85 7.52
CA GLU A 122 5.18 24.24 6.18
C GLU A 122 4.75 22.78 6.20
N ARG A 123 5.17 21.99 7.21
CA ARG A 123 4.74 20.60 7.39
C ARG A 123 3.25 20.49 7.64
N VAL A 124 2.70 21.30 8.53
CA VAL A 124 1.27 21.34 8.85
C VAL A 124 0.46 21.68 7.59
N GLN A 125 0.90 22.70 6.84
CA GLN A 125 0.25 23.08 5.59
C GLN A 125 0.34 21.98 4.53
N LEU A 126 1.51 21.36 4.36
CA LEU A 126 1.70 20.29 3.39
C LEU A 126 0.88 19.06 3.75
N GLU A 127 0.83 18.66 5.02
CA GLU A 127 0.01 17.54 5.50
C GLU A 127 -1.46 17.76 5.16
N ALA A 128 -2.01 18.94 5.45
CA ALA A 128 -3.39 19.29 5.13
C ALA A 128 -3.68 19.21 3.62
N LEU A 129 -2.77 19.75 2.79
CA LEU A 129 -2.91 19.73 1.34
C LEU A 129 -2.80 18.31 0.76
N LEU A 130 -1.85 17.51 1.24
CA LEU A 130 -1.71 16.11 0.84
C LEU A 130 -2.93 15.29 1.26
N GLY A 131 -3.48 15.55 2.44
CA GLY A 131 -4.73 14.95 2.90
C GLY A 131 -5.88 15.20 1.91
N ALA A 132 -6.10 16.46 1.54
CA ALA A 132 -7.12 16.83 0.56
C ALA A 132 -6.91 16.17 -0.81
N VAL A 133 -5.66 16.10 -1.28
CA VAL A 133 -5.31 15.40 -2.54
C VAL A 133 -5.62 13.91 -2.44
N VAL A 134 -5.23 13.24 -1.36
CA VAL A 134 -5.49 11.81 -1.14
C VAL A 134 -6.99 11.54 -1.12
N GLU A 135 -7.77 12.34 -0.39
CA GLU A 135 -9.22 12.20 -0.37
C GLU A 135 -9.84 12.31 -1.76
N ALA A 136 -9.48 13.36 -2.51
CA ALA A 136 -10.00 13.57 -3.85
C ALA A 136 -9.69 12.38 -4.78
N ARG A 137 -8.46 11.87 -4.74
CA ARG A 137 -8.04 10.70 -5.53
C ARG A 137 -8.76 9.42 -5.13
N VAL A 138 -8.96 9.20 -3.83
CA VAL A 138 -9.67 8.02 -3.33
C VAL A 138 -11.14 8.06 -3.70
N ARG A 139 -11.82 9.21 -3.54
CA ARG A 139 -13.23 9.37 -3.97
C ARG A 139 -13.40 9.04 -5.46
N ALA A 140 -12.52 9.58 -6.30
CA ALA A 140 -12.54 9.29 -7.74
C ALA A 140 -12.36 7.79 -8.03
N ARG A 141 -11.44 7.12 -7.33
CA ARG A 141 -11.20 5.68 -7.51
C ARG A 141 -12.37 4.82 -7.03
N VAL A 142 -13.02 5.20 -5.94
CA VAL A 142 -14.21 4.50 -5.45
C VAL A 142 -15.38 4.67 -6.42
N ALA A 143 -15.58 5.87 -6.97
CA ALA A 143 -16.60 6.11 -7.99
C ALA A 143 -16.35 5.29 -9.27
N ASP A 144 -15.10 5.25 -9.75
CA ASP A 144 -14.70 4.45 -10.92
C ASP A 144 -15.01 2.95 -10.73
N ARG A 145 -14.62 2.38 -9.58
CA ARG A 145 -14.94 0.98 -9.23
C ARG A 145 -16.43 0.68 -9.23
N ARG A 146 -17.27 1.62 -8.80
CA ARG A 146 -18.74 1.47 -8.80
C ARG A 146 -19.34 1.52 -10.18
N ALA A 147 -18.74 2.29 -11.07
CA ALA A 147 -19.12 2.34 -12.47
C ALA A 147 -18.67 1.09 -13.26
N GLY A 148 -18.08 0.10 -12.59
CA GLY A 148 -17.55 -1.11 -13.23
C GLY A 148 -16.15 -0.92 -13.84
N GLY A 149 -15.46 0.17 -13.50
CA GLY A 149 -14.07 0.38 -13.90
C GLY A 149 -13.14 -0.67 -13.28
N GLU A 150 -12.00 -0.90 -13.93
CA GLU A 150 -11.02 -1.93 -13.53
C GLU A 150 -10.47 -1.71 -12.11
N GLY A 151 -10.56 -0.48 -11.59
CA GLY A 151 -10.32 -0.18 -10.19
C GLY A 151 -8.87 -0.30 -9.73
N GLY A 152 -8.00 -0.97 -10.50
CA GLY A 152 -6.57 -1.22 -10.33
C GLY A 152 -6.10 -1.60 -8.92
N ALA A 153 -4.78 -1.65 -8.75
CA ALA A 153 -4.16 -1.88 -7.45
C ALA A 153 -4.61 -0.85 -6.39
N TRP A 154 -4.71 -1.24 -5.13
CA TRP A 154 -5.13 -0.32 -4.08
C TRP A 154 -4.11 0.81 -3.90
N TRP A 155 -4.60 2.03 -3.66
CA TRP A 155 -3.77 3.23 -3.51
C TRP A 155 -2.84 3.11 -2.28
N CYS A 156 -3.38 2.68 -1.15
CA CYS A 156 -2.67 2.61 0.13
C CYS A 156 -1.92 1.27 0.37
N ARG A 157 -1.55 0.54 -0.69
CA ARG A 157 -0.99 -0.84 -0.57
C ARG A 157 0.42 -0.91 0.03
N THR A 158 1.10 0.23 0.17
CA THR A 158 2.42 0.37 0.82
C THR A 158 2.40 1.39 1.96
N CYS A 159 1.21 1.82 2.40
CA CYS A 159 1.09 2.77 3.51
C CYS A 159 1.42 2.12 4.85
N ASP A 160 1.83 2.97 5.79
CA ASP A 160 1.73 2.70 7.22
C ASP A 160 0.38 3.24 7.71
N PHE A 161 -0.51 2.37 8.19
CA PHE A 161 -1.84 2.79 8.62
C PHE A 161 -1.80 3.45 9.99
N GLY A 162 -0.82 3.13 10.85
CA GLY A 162 -0.59 3.82 12.11
C GLY A 162 -0.19 5.26 11.87
N ALA A 163 0.84 5.49 11.05
CA ALA A 163 1.29 6.84 10.69
C ALA A 163 0.22 7.63 9.94
N CYS A 164 -0.62 6.95 9.15
CA CYS A 164 -1.75 7.60 8.46
C CYS A 164 -2.97 7.84 9.38
N GLY A 165 -2.88 7.52 10.68
CA GLY A 165 -3.93 7.77 11.66
C GLY A 165 -5.19 6.93 11.48
N ARG A 166 -5.08 5.77 10.81
CA ARG A 166 -6.21 4.87 10.54
C ARG A 166 -6.86 4.31 11.82
N PRO A 167 -6.09 3.89 12.85
CA PRO A 167 -6.69 3.42 14.11
C PRO A 167 -7.52 4.50 14.81
N GLU A 168 -7.17 5.77 14.67
CA GLU A 168 -7.94 6.90 15.22
C GLU A 168 -8.99 7.45 14.24
N GLY A 169 -9.19 6.80 13.08
CA GLY A 169 -10.16 7.23 12.08
C GLY A 169 -9.79 8.54 11.36
N ARG A 170 -8.52 8.95 11.38
CA ARG A 170 -7.99 10.17 10.75
C ARG A 170 -7.39 9.94 9.35
N CYS A 171 -7.33 8.69 8.89
CA CYS A 171 -6.80 8.37 7.57
C CYS A 171 -7.66 8.97 6.45
N PRO A 172 -7.14 9.91 5.62
CA PRO A 172 -7.93 10.58 4.58
C PRO A 172 -8.50 9.59 3.57
N ALA A 173 -7.75 8.53 3.23
CA ALA A 173 -8.23 7.48 2.35
C ALA A 173 -9.37 6.66 2.96
N GLN A 174 -9.29 6.34 4.26
CA GLN A 174 -10.35 5.60 4.95
C GLN A 174 -11.61 6.45 5.06
N GLN A 175 -11.48 7.71 5.47
CA GLN A 175 -12.58 8.65 5.60
C GLN A 175 -13.28 8.87 4.25
N ALA A 176 -12.52 9.11 3.18
CA ALA A 176 -13.05 9.26 1.83
C ALA A 176 -13.77 7.99 1.33
N ALA A 177 -13.21 6.81 1.57
CA ALA A 177 -13.83 5.55 1.17
C ALA A 177 -15.10 5.24 1.97
N ALA A 178 -15.11 5.53 3.28
CA ALA A 178 -16.26 5.35 4.16
C ALA A 178 -17.39 6.32 3.83
N ALA A 179 -17.09 7.60 3.61
CA ALA A 179 -18.08 8.60 3.19
C ALA A 179 -18.68 8.30 1.82
N ALA A 180 -17.93 7.59 0.96
CA ALA A 180 -18.47 7.12 -0.30
C ALA A 180 -19.41 5.92 -0.09
N ALA A 181 -19.22 5.05 0.91
CA ALA A 181 -20.03 3.84 1.13
C ALA A 181 -21.54 4.19 1.24
N PRO A 182 -22.45 3.40 0.65
CA PRO A 182 -23.88 3.64 0.85
C PRO A 182 -24.20 3.59 2.34
N ALA A 183 -25.10 4.48 2.79
CA ALA A 183 -25.68 4.35 4.13
C ALA A 183 -26.34 2.97 4.22
N GLN A 184 -26.04 2.23 5.30
CA GLN A 184 -26.65 0.94 5.61
C GLN A 184 -28.16 1.10 5.77
#